data_AF-A0A1H6H542-F1
#
_entry.id   AF-A0A1H6H542-F1
#
_cell.length_a   1.000
_cell.length_b   1.000
_cell.length_c   1.000
_cell.angle_alpha   90.00
_cell.angle_beta   90.00
_cell.angle_gamma   90.00
#
_symmetry.space_group_name_H-M   'P 1'
#
loop_
_entity.id
_entity.type
_entity.pdbx_description
1 polymer ?
#
loop_
_entity_poly.entity_id
_entity_poly.type
_entity_poly.pdbx_seq_one_letter_code
_entity_poly.pdbx_strand_id
1 'polypeptide(L)'
;MDLATIRAGGKAALARALSTIESAPDDPAVLSLLESAHAAAQAHVVGMTGPPGVGKSTLMNALIAEWRASGRRVGCIAVDPSSRRSGGALLGDRTRLATDPEDQDVFVRSMAARDRLGGLAELTVAAMVLMRALFDIVLIETVGVGQSETDVAAIADSVLFCVQPGSGDALQFMKAGIAEIPDLVVVTKADMEEEAGRARADVEAALALASDRIAGWTIPVLMVSAPSRDGIAALAAAIDRHAAFLDQGAGRAERRHAQAEVWLVQAIRDRFGREGLRRAGRIDLPFGGSPFGRLAALAHALSPPDTAPLSMT
;
A
#
# COMPACT_ATOMS: atom_id res chain seq x y z
N MET A 1 16.64 12.41 -12.95
CA MET A 1 15.75 12.96 -11.90
C MET A 1 16.08 12.21 -10.63
N ASP A 2 16.47 12.91 -9.56
CA ASP A 2 16.85 12.29 -8.28
C ASP A 2 15.88 12.68 -7.16
N LEU A 3 15.98 12.00 -6.01
CA LEU A 3 15.11 12.23 -4.86
C LEU A 3 15.20 13.65 -4.30
N ALA A 4 16.39 14.25 -4.30
CA ALA A 4 16.61 15.60 -3.80
C ALA A 4 15.86 16.64 -4.63
N THR A 5 15.92 16.51 -5.96
CA THR A 5 15.19 17.34 -6.91
C THR A 5 13.69 17.18 -6.75
N ILE A 6 13.20 15.96 -6.55
CA ILE A 6 11.76 15.70 -6.33
C ILE A 6 11.30 16.36 -5.03
N ARG A 7 12.08 16.22 -3.94
CA ARG A 7 11.78 16.84 -2.64
C ARG A 7 11.74 18.36 -2.74
N ALA A 8 12.74 18.98 -3.37
CA ALA A 8 12.81 20.44 -3.53
C ALA A 8 11.70 20.98 -4.44
N GLY A 9 11.27 20.21 -5.46
CA GLY A 9 10.22 20.60 -6.39
C GLY A 9 8.79 20.31 -5.92
N GLY A 10 8.61 19.78 -4.71
CA GLY A 10 7.31 19.57 -4.06
C GLY A 10 6.34 18.69 -4.84
N LYS A 11 5.02 18.95 -4.67
CA LYS A 11 3.94 18.17 -5.27
C LYS A 11 4.05 18.05 -6.78
N ALA A 12 4.43 19.13 -7.47
CA ALA A 12 4.51 19.16 -8.93
C ALA A 12 5.64 18.26 -9.47
N ALA A 13 6.80 18.26 -8.80
CA ALA A 13 7.90 17.38 -9.19
C ALA A 13 7.56 15.90 -8.90
N LEU A 14 6.93 15.60 -7.76
CA LEU A 14 6.46 14.26 -7.45
C LEU A 14 5.42 13.76 -8.46
N ALA A 15 4.44 14.59 -8.83
CA ALA A 15 3.44 14.23 -9.83
C ALA A 15 4.08 13.90 -11.20
N ARG A 16 5.07 14.70 -11.63
CA ARG A 16 5.82 14.42 -12.87
C ARG A 16 6.63 13.13 -12.77
N ALA A 17 7.31 12.90 -11.65
CA ALA A 17 8.07 11.66 -11.42
C ALA A 17 7.16 10.43 -11.52
N LEU A 18 5.99 10.46 -10.90
CA LEU A 18 4.99 9.39 -10.97
C LEU A 18 4.45 9.19 -12.39
N SER A 19 4.23 10.27 -13.14
CA SER A 19 3.85 10.18 -14.55
C SER A 19 4.95 9.55 -15.41
N THR A 20 6.23 9.87 -15.16
CA THR A 20 7.36 9.25 -15.85
C THR A 20 7.48 7.76 -15.53
N ILE A 21 7.33 7.38 -14.26
CA ILE A 21 7.26 5.97 -13.81
C ILE A 21 6.14 5.23 -14.55
N GLU A 22 4.98 5.87 -14.71
CA GLU A 22 3.84 5.27 -15.40
C GLU A 22 4.06 5.12 -16.92
N SER A 23 4.71 6.08 -17.57
CA SER A 23 4.92 6.06 -19.02
C SER A 23 6.09 5.17 -19.45
N ALA A 24 7.12 5.04 -18.61
CA ALA A 24 8.36 4.37 -18.96
C ALA A 24 8.94 3.59 -17.76
N PRO A 25 8.22 2.56 -17.25
CA PRO A 25 8.61 1.84 -16.04
C PRO A 25 9.95 1.09 -16.14
N ASP A 26 10.39 0.80 -17.36
CA ASP A 26 11.64 0.08 -17.65
C ASP A 26 12.81 1.00 -18.03
N ASP A 27 12.59 2.31 -18.05
CA ASP A 27 13.65 3.28 -18.33
C ASP A 27 14.75 3.16 -17.25
N PRO A 28 16.04 3.04 -17.62
CA PRO A 28 17.14 2.95 -16.66
C PRO A 28 17.16 4.07 -15.61
N ALA A 29 16.75 5.29 -15.98
CA ALA A 29 16.67 6.41 -15.05
C ALA A 29 15.51 6.25 -14.06
N VAL A 30 14.39 5.64 -14.46
CA VAL A 30 13.28 5.30 -13.57
C VAL A 30 13.69 4.20 -12.60
N LEU A 31 14.34 3.14 -13.08
CA LEU A 31 14.82 2.04 -12.25
C LEU A 31 15.87 2.52 -11.23
N SER A 32 16.80 3.38 -11.65
CA SER A 32 17.79 4.00 -10.75
C SER A 32 17.15 4.91 -9.69
N LEU A 33 16.11 5.67 -10.06
CA LEU A 33 15.33 6.47 -9.10
C LEU A 33 14.63 5.57 -8.08
N LEU A 34 13.99 4.49 -8.51
CA LEU A 34 13.28 3.55 -7.63
C LEU A 34 14.22 2.77 -6.73
N GLU A 35 15.42 2.42 -7.20
CA GLU A 35 16.47 1.84 -6.38
C GLU A 35 16.95 2.80 -5.30
N SER A 36 17.21 4.06 -5.67
CA SER A 36 17.56 5.11 -4.71
C SER A 36 16.44 5.34 -3.69
N ALA A 37 15.18 5.35 -4.12
CA ALA A 37 14.00 5.49 -3.26
C ALA A 37 13.84 4.29 -2.32
N HIS A 38 14.10 3.08 -2.80
CA HIS A 38 14.07 1.87 -1.98
C HIS A 38 15.10 1.93 -0.86
N ALA A 39 16.33 2.35 -1.17
CA ALA A 39 17.40 2.52 -0.18
C ALA A 39 17.14 3.66 0.81
N ALA A 40 16.45 4.71 0.39
CA ALA A 40 16.11 5.88 1.21
C ALA A 40 14.74 5.77 1.93
N ALA A 41 14.19 4.57 2.07
CA ALA A 41 12.87 4.36 2.64
C ALA A 41 12.78 4.82 4.11
N GLN A 42 11.92 5.80 4.39
CA GLN A 42 11.75 6.41 5.72
C GLN A 42 10.32 6.31 6.25
N ALA A 43 9.30 6.38 5.39
CA ALA A 43 7.91 6.44 5.82
C ALA A 43 7.45 5.11 6.42
N HIS A 44 6.51 5.17 7.36
CA HIS A 44 5.69 4.02 7.72
C HIS A 44 4.54 3.87 6.72
N VAL A 45 4.42 2.70 6.09
CA VAL A 45 3.37 2.42 5.09
C VAL A 45 2.21 1.73 5.76
N VAL A 46 1.03 2.33 5.71
CA VAL A 46 -0.21 1.79 6.28
C VAL A 46 -1.15 1.43 5.15
N GLY A 47 -1.52 0.17 5.06
CA GLY A 47 -2.55 -0.33 4.16
C GLY A 47 -3.90 -0.31 4.86
N MET A 48 -4.92 0.30 4.26
CA MET A 48 -6.27 0.34 4.78
C MET A 48 -7.22 -0.40 3.85
N THR A 49 -7.91 -1.40 4.41
CA THR A 49 -8.83 -2.25 3.65
C THR A 49 -10.09 -2.57 4.46
N GLY A 50 -11.05 -3.27 3.87
CA GLY A 50 -12.38 -3.50 4.43
C GLY A 50 -13.48 -3.25 3.41
N PRO A 51 -14.72 -3.68 3.72
CA PRO A 51 -15.82 -3.74 2.75
C PRO A 51 -16.18 -2.36 2.17
N PRO A 52 -16.90 -2.32 1.03
CA PRO A 52 -17.35 -1.07 0.44
C PRO A 52 -18.33 -0.38 1.40
N GLY A 53 -18.27 0.96 1.50
CA GLY A 53 -19.18 1.71 2.36
C GLY A 53 -18.83 1.75 3.86
N VAL A 54 -17.78 1.04 4.29
CA VAL A 54 -17.29 1.07 5.68
C VAL A 54 -16.75 2.45 6.10
N GLY A 55 -16.48 3.34 5.15
CA GLY A 55 -16.04 4.72 5.43
C GLY A 55 -14.51 4.89 5.42
N LYS A 56 -13.78 4.07 4.66
CA LYS A 56 -12.33 4.14 4.48
C LYS A 56 -11.86 5.54 4.07
N SER A 57 -12.36 6.10 2.97
CA SER A 57 -11.91 7.43 2.51
C SER A 57 -12.22 8.56 3.52
N THR A 58 -13.34 8.47 4.25
CA THR A 58 -13.66 9.41 5.33
C THR A 58 -12.68 9.26 6.50
N LEU A 59 -12.33 8.02 6.87
CA LEU A 59 -11.31 7.74 7.89
C LEU A 59 -9.92 8.20 7.45
N MET A 60 -9.55 8.01 6.18
CA MET A 60 -8.30 8.51 5.61
C MET A 60 -8.20 10.03 5.78
N ASN A 61 -9.24 10.80 5.45
CA ASN A 61 -9.26 12.24 5.69
C ASN A 61 -9.02 12.62 7.15
N ALA A 62 -9.67 11.91 8.08
CA ALA A 62 -9.52 12.17 9.51
C ALA A 62 -8.08 11.88 9.99
N LEU A 63 -7.49 10.78 9.54
CA LEU A 63 -6.10 10.42 9.86
C LEU A 63 -5.08 11.39 9.25
N ILE A 64 -5.30 11.84 8.00
CA ILE A 64 -4.47 12.88 7.37
C ILE A 64 -4.48 14.13 8.25
N ALA A 65 -5.67 14.61 8.66
CA ALA A 65 -5.79 15.79 9.51
C ALA A 65 -5.06 15.63 10.86
N GLU A 66 -5.17 14.46 11.49
CA GLU A 66 -4.48 14.13 12.76
C GLU A 66 -2.94 14.15 12.60
N TRP A 67 -2.41 13.51 11.55
CA TRP A 67 -0.97 13.50 11.29
C TRP A 67 -0.43 14.86 10.86
N ARG A 68 -1.22 15.65 10.13
CA ARG A 68 -0.85 17.04 9.80
C ARG A 68 -0.86 17.95 11.00
N ALA A 69 -1.80 17.78 11.94
CA ALA A 69 -1.78 18.51 13.21
C ALA A 69 -0.52 18.23 14.05
N SER A 70 0.12 17.06 13.87
CA SER A 70 1.42 16.72 14.47
C SER A 70 2.64 17.03 13.58
N GLY A 71 2.44 17.73 12.46
CA GLY A 71 3.52 18.20 11.57
C GLY A 71 4.09 17.13 10.63
N ARG A 72 3.51 15.93 10.57
CA ARG A 72 4.02 14.82 9.73
C ARG A 72 3.63 14.99 8.28
N ARG A 73 4.53 14.68 7.34
CA ARG A 73 4.24 14.67 5.90
C ARG A 73 3.51 13.38 5.53
N VAL A 74 2.40 13.49 4.84
CA VAL A 74 1.50 12.37 4.52
C VAL A 74 1.36 12.17 3.01
N GLY A 75 1.78 11.00 2.55
CA GLY A 75 1.46 10.52 1.21
C GLY A 75 0.24 9.62 1.23
N CYS A 76 -0.66 9.75 0.26
CA CYS A 76 -1.84 8.89 0.12
C CYS A 76 -1.93 8.29 -1.28
N ILE A 77 -2.19 6.99 -1.34
CA ILE A 77 -2.49 6.27 -2.57
C ILE A 77 -3.90 5.69 -2.45
N ALA A 78 -4.85 6.23 -3.20
CA ALA A 78 -6.19 5.67 -3.29
C ALA A 78 -6.24 4.73 -4.50
N VAL A 79 -6.54 3.45 -4.27
CA VAL A 79 -6.68 2.45 -5.33
C VAL A 79 -8.17 2.29 -5.62
N ASP A 80 -8.57 2.72 -6.82
CA ASP A 80 -9.94 2.74 -7.31
C ASP A 80 -10.19 1.59 -8.30
N PRO A 81 -11.42 1.06 -8.43
CA PRO A 81 -11.72 0.11 -9.49
C PRO A 81 -11.52 0.77 -10.86
N SER A 82 -11.07 -0.02 -11.84
CA SER A 82 -10.84 0.48 -13.19
C SER A 82 -12.16 0.85 -13.90
N SER A 83 -12.17 1.99 -14.57
CA SER A 83 -13.25 2.42 -15.45
C SER A 83 -13.31 1.50 -16.67
N ARG A 84 -14.44 0.81 -16.87
CA ARG A 84 -14.66 -0.05 -18.06
C ARG A 84 -14.59 0.72 -19.40
N ARG A 85 -14.71 2.05 -19.37
CA ARG A 85 -14.77 2.90 -20.57
C ARG A 85 -13.45 3.57 -20.92
N SER A 86 -12.63 3.91 -19.93
CA SER A 86 -11.34 4.61 -20.15
C SER A 86 -10.12 3.82 -19.69
N GLY A 87 -10.28 2.69 -18.98
CA GLY A 87 -9.19 1.91 -18.40
C GLY A 87 -8.43 2.60 -17.24
N GLY A 88 -8.78 3.86 -16.94
CA GLY A 88 -8.20 4.63 -15.83
C GLY A 88 -9.01 4.50 -14.53
N ALA A 89 -8.49 5.08 -13.45
CA ALA A 89 -9.17 5.12 -12.16
C ALA A 89 -10.50 5.86 -12.28
N LEU A 90 -11.55 5.34 -11.65
CA LEU A 90 -12.74 6.14 -11.38
C LEU A 90 -12.33 7.22 -10.38
N LEU A 91 -11.99 8.43 -10.88
CA LEU A 91 -11.49 9.62 -10.15
C LEU A 91 -12.35 10.08 -8.95
N GLY A 92 -13.41 9.36 -8.59
CA GLY A 92 -14.39 9.69 -7.56
C GLY A 92 -13.84 9.72 -6.13
N ASP A 93 -12.70 9.11 -5.84
CA ASP A 93 -12.12 9.17 -4.49
C ASP A 93 -11.25 10.41 -4.27
N ARG A 94 -10.67 10.97 -5.34
CA ARG A 94 -9.93 12.24 -5.24
C ARG A 94 -10.83 13.44 -4.92
N THR A 95 -12.11 13.39 -5.32
CA THR A 95 -13.09 14.43 -4.96
C THR A 95 -13.64 14.26 -3.53
N ARG A 96 -13.46 13.08 -2.92
CA ARG A 96 -13.85 12.81 -1.52
C ARG A 96 -12.77 13.22 -0.53
N LEU A 97 -11.53 13.42 -0.98
CA LEU A 97 -10.41 13.81 -0.13
C LEU A 97 -10.31 15.34 -0.05
N ALA A 98 -10.70 15.89 1.10
CA ALA A 98 -10.68 17.33 1.37
C ALA A 98 -9.31 17.74 1.89
N THR A 99 -8.29 17.73 1.02
CA THR A 99 -6.96 18.22 1.36
C THR A 99 -6.79 19.65 0.89
N ASP A 100 -6.08 20.47 1.67
CA ASP A 100 -5.64 21.80 1.23
C ASP A 100 -4.69 21.65 0.02
N PRO A 101 -5.03 22.21 -1.16
CA PRO A 101 -4.17 22.17 -2.33
C PRO A 101 -2.77 22.76 -2.06
N GLU A 102 -2.70 23.77 -1.19
CA GLU A 102 -1.47 24.49 -0.87
C GLU A 102 -0.57 23.76 0.14
N ASP A 103 -1.12 22.82 0.93
CA ASP A 103 -0.34 22.05 1.92
C ASP A 103 0.63 21.10 1.20
N GLN A 104 1.87 21.54 0.99
CA GLN A 104 2.92 20.81 0.27
C GLN A 104 3.31 19.47 0.93
N ASP A 105 2.93 19.26 2.19
CA ASP A 105 3.26 18.06 2.95
C ASP A 105 2.18 16.97 2.84
N VAL A 106 1.08 17.21 2.13
CA VAL A 106 0.04 16.20 1.83
C VAL A 106 -0.05 15.93 0.34
N PHE A 107 0.28 14.72 -0.11
CA PHE A 107 0.16 14.34 -1.52
C PHE A 107 -0.77 13.16 -1.73
N VAL A 108 -1.79 13.34 -2.57
CA VAL A 108 -2.77 12.30 -2.90
C VAL A 108 -2.64 11.87 -4.36
N ARG A 109 -2.47 10.57 -4.60
CA ARG A 109 -2.51 9.95 -5.93
C ARG A 109 -3.64 8.91 -5.98
N SER A 110 -4.57 9.07 -6.92
CA SER A 110 -5.51 8.01 -7.28
C SER A 110 -4.88 7.10 -8.34
N MET A 111 -5.07 5.79 -8.18
CA MET A 111 -4.55 4.76 -9.07
C MET A 111 -5.65 3.76 -9.40
N ALA A 112 -5.64 3.21 -10.61
CA ALA A 112 -6.59 2.19 -11.01
C ALA A 112 -6.12 0.81 -10.55
N ALA A 113 -7.01 0.03 -9.93
CA ALA A 113 -6.92 -1.43 -9.87
C ALA A 113 -7.12 -1.97 -11.29
N ARG A 114 -6.07 -1.91 -12.13
CA ARG A 114 -6.11 -2.44 -13.52
C ARG A 114 -6.52 -3.92 -13.49
N ASP A 115 -7.10 -4.44 -14.59
CA ASP A 115 -7.66 -5.81 -14.75
C ASP A 115 -6.64 -6.98 -14.61
N ARG A 116 -5.61 -6.85 -13.77
CA ARG A 116 -4.64 -7.92 -13.51
C ARG A 116 -5.25 -8.93 -12.54
N LEU A 117 -5.22 -10.20 -12.94
CA LEU A 117 -5.50 -11.35 -12.09
C LEU A 117 -4.35 -11.50 -11.06
N GLY A 118 -4.46 -10.76 -9.95
CA GLY A 118 -3.59 -10.88 -8.77
C GLY A 118 -2.62 -9.71 -8.61
N GLY A 119 -2.60 -9.12 -7.41
CA GLY A 119 -1.64 -8.11 -6.99
C GLY A 119 -2.11 -6.67 -7.23
N LEU A 120 -1.85 -5.80 -6.24
CA LEU A 120 -1.84 -4.36 -6.46
C LEU A 120 -0.93 -4.03 -7.65
N ALA A 121 -1.38 -3.12 -8.52
CA ALA A 121 -0.70 -2.82 -9.77
C ALA A 121 0.79 -2.49 -9.52
N GLU A 122 1.68 -2.95 -10.41
CA GLU A 122 3.13 -2.65 -10.39
C GLU A 122 3.43 -1.15 -10.17
N LEU A 123 2.58 -0.29 -10.73
CA LEU A 123 2.63 1.16 -10.55
C LEU A 123 2.34 1.60 -9.11
N THR A 124 1.44 0.93 -8.39
CA THR A 124 1.15 1.21 -6.97
C THR A 124 2.37 0.93 -6.11
N VAL A 125 3.12 -0.15 -6.39
CA VAL A 125 4.36 -0.46 -5.67
C VAL A 125 5.43 0.60 -5.96
N ALA A 126 5.62 0.97 -7.23
CA ALA A 126 6.59 2.00 -7.59
C ALA A 126 6.25 3.37 -6.96
N ALA A 127 4.97 3.75 -6.98
CA ALA A 127 4.49 4.98 -6.34
C ALA A 127 4.69 4.93 -4.81
N MET A 128 4.33 3.81 -4.17
CA MET A 128 4.55 3.59 -2.74
C MET A 128 6.02 3.71 -2.39
N VAL A 129 6.93 3.08 -3.14
CA VAL A 129 8.37 3.13 -2.88
C VAL A 129 8.91 4.56 -2.99
N LEU A 130 8.52 5.30 -4.03
CA LEU A 130 8.91 6.69 -4.18
C LEU A 130 8.39 7.56 -3.03
N MET A 131 7.11 7.43 -2.68
CA MET A 131 6.51 8.19 -1.58
C MET A 131 7.10 7.80 -0.22
N ARG A 132 7.45 6.53 -0.03
CA ARG A 132 8.10 6.04 1.19
C ARG A 132 9.46 6.68 1.43
N ALA A 133 10.14 7.15 0.40
CA ALA A 133 11.39 7.90 0.51
C ALA A 133 11.19 9.41 0.81
N LEU A 134 9.98 9.94 0.64
CA LEU A 134 9.72 11.39 0.63
C LEU A 134 8.86 11.86 1.81
N PHE A 135 7.98 11.01 2.33
CA PHE A 135 7.01 11.32 3.39
C PHE A 135 7.37 10.65 4.72
N ASP A 136 6.62 10.95 5.78
CA ASP A 136 6.75 10.33 7.10
C ASP A 136 5.74 9.18 7.28
N ILE A 137 4.57 9.30 6.65
CA ILE A 137 3.56 8.24 6.51
C ILE A 137 3.14 8.13 5.05
N VAL A 138 2.93 6.89 4.58
CA VAL A 138 2.21 6.60 3.34
C VAL A 138 0.97 5.77 3.66
N LEU A 139 -0.22 6.32 3.42
CA LEU A 139 -1.49 5.61 3.58
C LEU A 139 -1.98 5.10 2.23
N ILE A 140 -2.37 3.83 2.15
CA ILE A 140 -2.85 3.19 0.93
C ILE A 140 -4.24 2.64 1.17
N GLU A 141 -5.25 3.18 0.49
CA GLU A 141 -6.62 2.68 0.55
C GLU A 141 -6.90 1.75 -0.62
N THR A 142 -7.50 0.58 -0.36
CA THR A 142 -7.97 -0.34 -1.41
C THR A 142 -9.46 -0.16 -1.72
N VAL A 143 -9.91 -0.66 -2.87
CA VAL A 143 -11.31 -0.56 -3.33
C VAL A 143 -12.31 -1.20 -2.36
N GLY A 144 -11.88 -2.23 -1.60
CA GLY A 144 -12.74 -2.97 -0.68
C GLY A 144 -13.64 -4.02 -1.34
N VAL A 145 -13.31 -4.49 -2.55
CA VAL A 145 -13.95 -5.66 -3.19
C VAL A 145 -12.87 -6.64 -3.68
N GLY A 146 -13.11 -7.95 -3.55
CA GLY A 146 -12.26 -8.99 -4.16
C GLY A 146 -11.12 -9.51 -3.28
N GLN A 147 -9.95 -9.76 -3.87
CA GLN A 147 -8.70 -10.23 -3.22
C GLN A 147 -7.82 -9.05 -2.75
N SER A 148 -8.43 -7.90 -2.50
CA SER A 148 -7.71 -6.64 -2.25
C SER A 148 -7.01 -6.62 -0.88
N GLU A 149 -7.51 -7.43 0.05
CA GLU A 149 -7.06 -7.55 1.43
C GLU A 149 -5.71 -8.25 1.52
N THR A 150 -5.50 -9.33 0.75
CA THR A 150 -4.22 -10.03 0.66
C THR A 150 -3.19 -9.19 -0.10
N ASP A 151 -3.61 -8.46 -1.13
CA ASP A 151 -2.70 -7.64 -1.92
C ASP A 151 -2.14 -6.44 -1.13
N VAL A 152 -2.91 -5.84 -0.21
CA VAL A 152 -2.42 -4.71 0.60
C VAL A 152 -1.33 -5.13 1.60
N ALA A 153 -1.42 -6.36 2.13
CA ALA A 153 -0.39 -6.91 3.02
C ALA A 153 0.96 -7.08 2.32
N ALA A 154 0.95 -7.27 1.00
CA ALA A 154 2.17 -7.40 0.21
C ALA A 154 2.94 -6.08 0.03
N ILE A 155 2.39 -4.93 0.45
CA ILE A 155 3.03 -3.63 0.23
C ILE A 155 3.05 -2.70 1.47
N ALA A 156 2.31 -3.05 2.52
CA ALA A 156 2.18 -2.22 3.72
C ALA A 156 3.06 -2.72 4.87
N ASP A 157 3.58 -1.81 5.69
CA ASP A 157 4.21 -2.18 6.95
C ASP A 157 3.14 -2.59 7.97
N SER A 158 2.01 -1.86 8.02
CA SER A 158 0.85 -2.16 8.88
C SER A 158 -0.42 -2.31 8.05
N VAL A 159 -1.21 -3.34 8.29
CA VAL A 159 -2.56 -3.48 7.70
C VAL A 159 -3.63 -3.10 8.72
N LEU A 160 -4.39 -2.06 8.40
CA LEU A 160 -5.57 -1.59 9.11
C LEU A 160 -6.83 -2.15 8.42
N PHE A 161 -7.54 -3.05 9.10
CA PHE A 161 -8.82 -3.57 8.63
C PHE A 161 -9.98 -2.78 9.21
N CYS A 162 -10.80 -2.20 8.34
CA CYS A 162 -11.98 -1.42 8.70
C CYS A 162 -13.21 -2.34 8.75
N VAL A 163 -13.96 -2.26 9.85
CA VAL A 163 -15.19 -3.02 10.11
C VAL A 163 -16.37 -2.07 10.21
N GLN A 164 -17.46 -2.39 9.50
CA GLN A 164 -18.70 -1.64 9.58
C GLN A 164 -19.62 -2.25 10.64
N PRO A 165 -20.18 -1.44 11.56
CA PRO A 165 -21.23 -1.88 12.46
C PRO A 165 -22.45 -2.44 11.72
N GLY A 166 -23.01 -3.53 12.23
CA GLY A 166 -24.29 -4.08 11.75
C GLY A 166 -24.28 -4.75 10.36
N SER A 167 -23.13 -4.92 9.70
CA SER A 167 -23.08 -5.56 8.37
C SER A 167 -23.11 -7.09 8.41
N GLY A 168 -22.66 -7.72 9.51
CA GLY A 168 -22.48 -9.19 9.60
C GLY A 168 -21.32 -9.73 8.75
N ASP A 169 -20.95 -9.02 7.68
CA ASP A 169 -19.86 -9.37 6.75
C ASP A 169 -18.50 -9.50 7.45
N ALA A 170 -18.24 -8.67 8.47
CA ALA A 170 -16.95 -8.65 9.15
C ALA A 170 -16.60 -10.02 9.78
N LEU A 171 -17.57 -10.68 10.42
CA LEU A 171 -17.38 -12.01 11.00
C LEU A 171 -17.15 -13.06 9.90
N GLN A 172 -17.81 -12.90 8.74
CA GLN A 172 -17.64 -13.80 7.61
C GLN A 172 -16.27 -13.64 6.96
N PHE A 173 -15.76 -12.42 6.81
CA PHE A 173 -14.41 -12.15 6.30
C PHE A 173 -13.35 -12.75 7.23
N MET A 174 -13.47 -12.54 8.54
CA MET A 174 -12.55 -13.13 9.52
C MET A 174 -12.51 -14.66 9.44
N LYS A 175 -13.67 -15.30 9.22
CA LYS A 175 -13.78 -16.75 9.02
C LYS A 175 -13.24 -17.25 7.67
N ALA A 176 -13.06 -16.37 6.70
CA ALA A 176 -12.56 -16.69 5.36
C ALA A 176 -11.02 -16.63 5.24
N GLY A 177 -10.29 -16.60 6.37
CA GLY A 177 -8.82 -16.53 6.40
C GLY A 177 -8.25 -15.11 6.41
N ILE A 178 -9.09 -14.08 6.44
CA ILE A 178 -8.65 -12.67 6.55
C ILE A 178 -8.23 -12.33 7.98
N ALA A 179 -8.60 -13.14 8.99
CA ALA A 179 -8.20 -12.92 10.37
C ALA A 179 -6.68 -12.91 10.61
N GLU A 180 -5.89 -13.50 9.70
CA GLU A 180 -4.43 -13.54 9.77
C GLU A 180 -3.75 -12.30 9.15
N ILE A 181 -4.52 -11.44 8.48
CA ILE A 181 -4.00 -10.32 7.69
C ILE A 181 -3.80 -9.02 8.50
N PRO A 182 -4.75 -8.56 9.34
CA PRO A 182 -4.63 -7.25 9.97
C PRO A 182 -3.60 -7.21 11.09
N ASP A 183 -2.82 -6.14 11.13
CA ASP A 183 -2.03 -5.79 12.31
C ASP A 183 -2.85 -4.94 13.31
N LEU A 184 -3.89 -4.25 12.80
CA LEU A 184 -4.88 -3.48 13.58
C LEU A 184 -6.28 -3.65 12.97
N VAL A 185 -7.31 -3.64 13.82
CA VAL A 185 -8.71 -3.57 13.39
C VAL A 185 -9.37 -2.31 13.93
N VAL A 186 -10.19 -1.67 13.10
CA VAL A 186 -10.99 -0.52 13.50
C VAL A 186 -12.44 -0.71 13.12
N VAL A 187 -13.33 -0.63 14.10
CA VAL A 187 -14.76 -0.49 13.88
C VAL A 187 -15.05 0.98 13.60
N THR A 188 -15.49 1.27 12.38
CA THR A 188 -15.85 2.62 11.98
C THR A 188 -17.27 2.97 12.45
N LYS A 189 -17.69 4.23 12.25
CA LYS A 189 -19.05 4.70 12.59
C LYS A 189 -19.41 4.40 14.06
N ALA A 190 -18.48 4.66 14.98
CA ALA A 190 -18.67 4.43 16.40
C ALA A 190 -19.81 5.27 17.02
N ASP A 191 -20.28 6.30 16.31
CA ASP A 191 -21.51 7.04 16.57
C ASP A 191 -22.79 6.18 16.51
N MET A 192 -22.70 4.95 16.00
CA MET A 192 -23.78 3.94 16.10
C MET A 192 -23.79 3.19 17.44
N GLU A 193 -23.03 3.63 18.43
CA GLU A 193 -23.06 3.18 19.83
C GLU A 193 -23.17 1.64 20.02
N GLU A 194 -24.38 1.11 20.27
CA GLU A 194 -24.61 -0.31 20.58
C GLU A 194 -24.21 -1.24 19.42
N GLU A 195 -24.53 -0.88 18.17
CA GLU A 195 -24.12 -1.65 16.99
C GLU A 195 -22.60 -1.68 16.84
N ALA A 196 -21.92 -0.57 17.12
CA ALA A 196 -20.47 -0.49 17.05
C ALA A 196 -19.81 -1.32 18.17
N GLY A 197 -20.37 -1.26 19.38
CA GLY A 197 -19.93 -2.08 20.52
C GLY A 197 -20.07 -3.57 20.24
N ARG A 198 -21.20 -4.00 19.66
CA ARG A 198 -21.42 -5.39 19.24
C ARG A 198 -20.42 -5.84 18.18
N ALA A 199 -20.22 -5.04 17.14
CA ALA A 199 -19.24 -5.36 16.09
C ALA A 199 -17.81 -5.47 16.64
N ARG A 200 -17.43 -4.62 17.59
CA ARG A 200 -16.14 -4.72 18.27
C ARG A 200 -16.00 -6.03 19.02
N ALA A 201 -17.00 -6.40 19.84
CA ALA A 201 -16.98 -7.64 20.61
C ALA A 201 -16.89 -8.88 19.70
N ASP A 202 -17.62 -8.88 18.58
CA ASP A 202 -17.58 -9.95 17.59
C ASP A 202 -16.19 -10.11 16.96
N VAL A 203 -15.52 -9.01 16.62
CA VAL A 203 -14.16 -9.00 16.07
C VAL A 203 -13.14 -9.49 17.12
N GLU A 204 -13.23 -8.99 18.35
CA GLU A 204 -12.36 -9.42 19.45
C GLU A 204 -12.48 -10.93 19.69
N ALA A 205 -13.71 -11.46 19.68
CA ALA A 205 -13.95 -12.91 19.79
C ALA A 205 -13.37 -13.70 18.61
N ALA A 206 -13.51 -13.20 17.38
CA ALA A 206 -12.95 -13.84 16.20
C ALA A 206 -11.41 -13.88 16.22
N LEU A 207 -10.76 -12.79 16.64
CA LEU A 207 -9.31 -12.71 16.80
C LEU A 207 -8.80 -13.62 17.91
N ALA A 208 -9.54 -13.74 19.02
CA ALA A 208 -9.22 -14.66 20.12
C ALA A 208 -9.21 -16.13 19.70
N LEU A 209 -10.02 -16.51 18.70
CA LEU A 209 -10.05 -17.87 18.15
C LEU A 209 -8.95 -18.12 17.11
N ALA A 210 -8.48 -17.06 16.44
CA ALA A 210 -7.41 -17.14 15.44
C ALA A 210 -6.00 -17.02 16.06
N SER A 211 -5.89 -16.66 17.35
CA SER A 211 -4.63 -16.31 17.99
C SER A 211 -3.82 -17.54 18.37
N ASP A 212 -3.03 -18.01 17.41
CA ASP A 212 -1.82 -18.79 17.64
C ASP A 212 -0.57 -18.15 17.01
N ARG A 213 -0.67 -16.95 16.39
CA ARG A 213 0.39 -16.42 15.52
C ARG A 213 0.54 -14.89 15.54
N ILE A 214 1.48 -14.43 16.37
CA ILE A 214 2.65 -13.55 16.13
C ILE A 214 3.27 -13.41 17.53
N ALA A 215 4.49 -13.93 17.74
CA ALA A 215 5.14 -13.81 19.03
C ALA A 215 5.39 -12.33 19.36
N GLY A 216 4.55 -11.74 20.22
CA GLY A 216 4.78 -10.42 20.81
C GLY A 216 3.89 -9.27 20.34
N TRP A 217 2.97 -9.46 19.38
CA TRP A 217 1.99 -8.42 19.00
C TRP A 217 0.55 -8.88 19.22
N THR A 218 -0.22 -8.09 19.96
CA THR A 218 -1.66 -8.29 20.14
C THR A 218 -2.39 -7.29 19.26
N ILE A 219 -3.16 -7.78 18.29
CA ILE A 219 -3.93 -6.97 17.34
C ILE A 219 -4.96 -6.13 18.12
N PRO A 220 -4.84 -4.79 18.16
CA PRO A 220 -5.82 -3.97 18.84
C PRO A 220 -7.09 -3.82 17.99
N VAL A 221 -8.26 -3.85 18.66
CA VAL A 221 -9.56 -3.51 18.08
C VAL A 221 -10.00 -2.17 18.62
N LEU A 222 -10.00 -1.14 17.77
CA LEU A 222 -10.39 0.22 18.12
C LEU A 222 -11.77 0.55 17.55
N MET A 223 -12.39 1.61 18.07
CA MET A 223 -13.61 2.20 17.50
C MET A 223 -13.36 3.65 17.17
N VAL A 224 -13.85 4.10 16.01
CA VAL A 224 -13.72 5.49 15.57
C VAL A 224 -15.00 6.02 14.95
N SER A 225 -15.26 7.31 15.14
CA SER A 225 -16.22 8.06 14.34
C SER A 225 -15.47 9.18 13.61
N ALA A 226 -15.30 9.03 12.31
CA ALA A 226 -14.61 10.03 11.51
C ALA A 226 -15.34 11.40 11.47
N PRO A 227 -16.69 11.46 11.40
CA PRO A 227 -17.41 12.74 11.46
C PRO A 227 -17.19 13.54 12.75
N SER A 228 -17.22 12.90 13.92
CA SER A 228 -16.97 13.56 15.22
C SER A 228 -15.48 13.63 15.58
N ARG A 229 -14.62 12.93 14.82
CA ARG A 229 -13.19 12.70 15.09
C ARG A 229 -12.91 11.91 16.37
N ASP A 230 -13.91 11.26 16.93
CA ASP A 230 -13.73 10.42 18.11
C ASP A 230 -12.87 9.18 17.78
N GLY A 231 -11.90 8.91 18.65
CA GLY A 231 -10.99 7.76 18.52
C GLY A 231 -9.88 7.89 17.49
N ILE A 232 -9.86 8.95 16.67
CA ILE A 232 -8.88 9.12 15.58
C ILE A 232 -7.44 9.25 16.10
N ALA A 233 -7.22 10.08 17.13
CA ALA A 233 -5.90 10.21 17.77
C ALA A 233 -5.43 8.89 18.40
N ALA A 234 -6.34 8.13 19.02
CA ALA A 234 -6.03 6.82 19.59
C ALA A 234 -5.65 5.79 18.52
N LEU A 235 -6.31 5.83 17.35
CA LEU A 235 -5.97 5.01 16.20
C LEU A 235 -4.60 5.38 15.62
N ALA A 236 -4.32 6.68 15.43
CA ALA A 236 -3.01 7.16 14.98
C ALA A 236 -1.89 6.69 15.93
N ALA A 237 -2.09 6.81 17.24
CA ALA A 237 -1.16 6.31 18.24
C ALA A 237 -1.00 4.78 18.22
N ALA A 238 -2.06 4.03 17.91
CA ALA A 238 -1.98 2.58 17.76
C ALA A 238 -1.13 2.16 16.55
N ILE A 239 -1.27 2.88 15.43
CA ILE A 239 -0.44 2.70 14.24
C ILE A 239 1.03 2.97 14.58
N ASP A 240 1.32 4.06 15.32
CA ASP A 240 2.69 4.38 15.74
C ASP A 240 3.26 3.32 16.70
N ARG A 241 2.45 2.74 17.59
CA ARG A 241 2.87 1.60 18.43
C ARG A 241 3.25 0.38 17.60
N HIS A 242 2.49 0.07 16.55
CA HIS A 242 2.83 -1.06 15.67
C HIS A 242 4.10 -0.78 14.87
N ALA A 243 4.26 0.45 14.37
CA ALA A 243 5.50 0.89 13.73
C ALA A 243 6.71 0.68 14.66
N ALA A 244 6.60 1.11 15.93
CA ALA A 244 7.64 0.92 16.93
C ALA A 244 7.87 -0.57 17.28
N PHE A 245 6.83 -1.41 17.26
CA PHE A 245 6.97 -2.85 17.42
C PHE A 245 7.77 -3.48 16.28
N LEU A 246 7.50 -3.10 15.02
CA LEU A 246 8.27 -3.59 13.87
C LEU A 246 9.73 -3.15 13.89
N ASP A 247 10.02 -2.02 14.53
CA ASP A 247 11.37 -1.48 14.70
C ASP A 247 12.13 -2.13 15.88
N GLN A 248 11.46 -2.93 16.71
CA GLN A 248 12.12 -3.74 17.75
C GLN A 248 12.81 -4.94 17.08
N GLY A 249 14.00 -4.69 16.53
CA GLY A 249 14.82 -5.71 15.84
C GLY A 249 14.75 -5.58 14.32
N ALA A 250 14.68 -6.71 13.62
CA ALA A 250 14.68 -6.75 12.16
C ALA A 250 13.28 -6.81 11.53
N GLY A 251 12.21 -6.76 12.33
CA GLY A 251 10.84 -7.06 11.89
C GLY A 251 10.37 -6.25 10.68
N ARG A 252 10.58 -4.93 10.68
CA ARG A 252 10.27 -4.07 9.52
C ARG A 252 11.10 -4.44 8.28
N ALA A 253 12.39 -4.67 8.47
CA ALA A 253 13.31 -4.97 7.37
C ALA A 253 13.01 -6.34 6.74
N GLU A 254 12.77 -7.36 7.56
CA GLU A 254 12.34 -8.70 7.13
C GLU A 254 11.01 -8.67 6.40
N ARG A 255 10.01 -7.97 6.96
CA ARG A 255 8.70 -7.80 6.32
C ARG A 255 8.85 -7.15 4.94
N ARG A 256 9.56 -6.02 4.85
CA ARG A 256 9.81 -5.34 3.57
C ARG A 256 10.63 -6.16 2.58
N HIS A 257 11.55 -7.00 3.07
CA HIS A 257 12.33 -7.88 2.23
C HIS A 257 11.46 -8.98 1.61
N ALA A 258 10.63 -9.66 2.40
CA ALA A 258 9.69 -10.65 1.92
C ALA A 258 8.71 -10.05 0.88
N GLN A 259 8.23 -8.83 1.13
CA GLN A 259 7.40 -8.08 0.18
C GLN A 259 8.14 -7.82 -1.15
N ALA A 260 9.41 -7.43 -1.08
CA ALA A 260 10.24 -7.18 -2.26
C ALA A 260 10.51 -8.46 -3.08
N GLU A 261 10.72 -9.60 -2.42
CA GLU A 261 10.86 -10.91 -3.08
C GLU A 261 9.58 -11.31 -3.83
N VAL A 262 8.42 -11.21 -3.15
CA VAL A 262 7.11 -11.50 -3.76
C VAL A 262 6.90 -10.61 -4.97
N TRP A 263 7.14 -9.30 -4.85
CA TRP A 263 6.98 -8.37 -5.96
C TRP A 263 7.92 -8.69 -7.13
N LEU A 264 9.19 -9.01 -6.87
CA LEU A 264 10.17 -9.32 -7.92
C LEU A 264 9.74 -10.52 -8.75
N VAL A 265 9.27 -11.58 -8.10
CA VAL A 265 8.76 -12.78 -8.77
C VAL A 265 7.54 -12.44 -9.64
N GLN A 266 6.60 -11.65 -9.12
CA GLN A 266 5.43 -11.22 -9.90
C GLN A 266 5.83 -10.34 -11.08
N ALA A 267 6.78 -9.41 -10.90
CA ALA A 267 7.24 -8.54 -11.96
C ALA A 267 7.89 -9.30 -13.13
N ILE A 268 8.70 -10.34 -12.83
CA ILE A 268 9.26 -11.23 -13.87
C ILE A 268 8.16 -12.01 -14.57
N ARG A 269 7.21 -12.55 -13.82
CA ARG A 269 6.06 -13.29 -14.38
C ARG A 269 5.22 -12.42 -15.30
N ASP A 270 4.95 -11.18 -14.91
CA ASP A 270 4.16 -10.22 -15.68
C ASP A 270 4.85 -9.84 -17.00
N ARG A 271 6.17 -9.62 -16.96
CA ARG A 271 6.94 -9.15 -18.13
C ARG A 271 7.29 -10.26 -19.12
N PHE A 272 7.68 -11.43 -18.62
CA PHE A 272 8.26 -12.49 -19.43
C PHE A 272 7.43 -13.79 -19.44
N GLY A 273 6.30 -13.79 -18.74
CA GLY A 273 5.41 -14.96 -18.65
C GLY A 273 6.04 -16.14 -17.91
N ARG A 274 5.36 -17.29 -17.99
CA ARG A 274 5.80 -18.55 -17.33
C ARG A 274 7.14 -19.05 -17.86
N GLU A 275 7.40 -18.88 -19.15
CA GLU A 275 8.65 -19.30 -19.78
C GLU A 275 9.82 -18.41 -19.34
N GLY A 276 9.59 -17.10 -19.20
CA GLY A 276 10.56 -16.19 -18.58
C GLY A 276 10.91 -16.58 -17.16
N LEU A 277 9.92 -16.92 -16.33
CA LEU A 277 10.13 -17.40 -14.97
C LEU A 277 10.99 -18.68 -14.94
N ARG A 278 10.70 -19.63 -15.84
CA ARG A 278 11.48 -20.87 -15.98
C ARG A 278 12.92 -20.60 -16.39
N ARG A 279 13.14 -19.68 -17.34
CA ARG A 279 14.48 -19.28 -17.83
C ARG A 279 15.27 -18.49 -16.80
N ALA A 280 14.59 -17.68 -15.98
CA ALA A 280 15.23 -16.93 -14.89
C ALA A 280 15.83 -17.86 -13.83
N GLY A 281 15.33 -19.09 -13.73
CA GLY A 281 15.78 -20.07 -12.75
C GLY A 281 15.49 -19.57 -11.33
N ARG A 282 16.52 -19.51 -10.48
CA ARG A 282 16.38 -19.07 -9.10
C ARG A 282 16.36 -17.54 -9.02
N ILE A 283 15.20 -16.99 -8.63
CA ILE A 283 15.01 -15.54 -8.42
C ILE A 283 15.31 -15.24 -6.96
N ASP A 284 16.59 -15.08 -6.63
CA ASP A 284 17.00 -14.61 -5.31
C ASP A 284 17.07 -13.08 -5.27
N LEU A 285 16.64 -12.51 -4.14
CA LEU A 285 16.91 -11.15 -3.74
C LEU A 285 17.73 -11.21 -2.44
N PRO A 286 18.97 -10.69 -2.38
CA PRO A 286 19.71 -10.61 -1.12
C PRO A 286 18.97 -9.73 -0.10
N PHE A 287 19.12 -10.04 1.19
CA PHE A 287 18.52 -9.23 2.25
C PHE A 287 18.95 -7.75 2.13
N GLY A 288 17.97 -6.84 2.15
CA GLY A 288 18.17 -5.41 1.94
C GLY A 288 18.43 -4.99 0.48
N GLY A 289 18.45 -5.93 -0.47
CA GLY A 289 18.62 -5.66 -1.89
C GLY A 289 17.39 -4.99 -2.51
N SER A 290 17.62 -4.06 -3.45
CA SER A 290 16.55 -3.43 -4.23
C SER A 290 15.97 -4.41 -5.24
N PRO A 291 14.64 -4.64 -5.24
CA PRO A 291 14.02 -5.50 -6.23
C PRO A 291 14.04 -4.87 -7.63
N PHE A 292 14.14 -3.53 -7.74
CA PHE A 292 14.17 -2.82 -9.03
C PHE A 292 15.48 -3.05 -9.79
N GLY A 293 16.62 -2.95 -9.09
CA GLY A 293 17.93 -3.24 -9.68
C GLY A 293 18.06 -4.73 -10.07
N ARG A 294 17.52 -5.62 -9.23
CA ARG A 294 17.49 -7.05 -9.51
C ARG A 294 16.62 -7.38 -10.73
N LEU A 295 15.46 -6.74 -10.84
CA LEU A 295 14.56 -6.86 -11.99
C LEU A 295 15.23 -6.37 -13.27
N ALA A 296 15.94 -5.24 -13.23
CA ALA A 296 16.69 -4.72 -14.37
C ALA A 296 17.73 -5.74 -14.90
N ALA A 297 18.50 -6.35 -13.98
CA ALA A 297 19.51 -7.35 -14.33
C ALA A 297 18.88 -8.62 -14.94
N LEU A 298 17.80 -9.12 -14.35
CA LEU A 298 17.07 -10.28 -14.86
C LEU A 298 16.40 -9.99 -16.20
N ALA A 299 15.80 -8.81 -16.35
CA ALA A 299 15.18 -8.39 -17.59
C ALA A 299 16.19 -8.33 -18.74
N HIS A 300 17.38 -7.75 -18.49
CA HIS A 300 18.46 -7.72 -19.48
C HIS A 300 18.89 -9.13 -19.92
N ALA A 301 19.00 -10.09 -19.00
CA ALA A 301 19.38 -11.47 -19.30
C ALA A 301 18.27 -12.27 -20.02
N LEU A 302 17.00 -11.92 -19.82
CA LEU A 302 15.84 -12.62 -20.37
C LEU A 302 15.44 -12.11 -21.76
N SER A 303 15.69 -10.82 -22.03
CA SER A 303 15.46 -10.20 -23.32
C SER A 303 16.26 -10.90 -24.42
N PRO A 304 15.69 -11.08 -25.63
CA PRO A 304 16.45 -11.58 -26.76
C PRO A 304 17.64 -10.64 -27.05
N PRO A 305 18.81 -11.16 -27.46
CA PRO A 305 19.91 -10.30 -27.91
C PRO A 305 19.40 -9.42 -29.05
N ASP A 306 19.80 -8.14 -29.05
CA ASP A 306 19.42 -7.17 -30.09
C ASP A 306 19.52 -7.83 -31.47
N THR A 307 18.38 -8.09 -32.10
CA THR A 307 18.37 -8.48 -33.50
C THR A 307 18.81 -7.25 -34.26
N ALA A 308 20.08 -7.21 -34.65
CA ALA A 308 20.57 -6.28 -35.64
C ALA A 308 19.58 -6.23 -36.81
N PRO A 309 19.20 -5.04 -37.32
CA PRO A 309 18.30 -4.98 -38.45
C PRO A 309 18.90 -5.82 -39.57
N LEU A 310 18.15 -6.81 -40.05
CA LEU A 310 18.49 -7.54 -41.25
C LEU A 310 18.71 -6.50 -42.34
N SER A 311 19.97 -6.21 -42.64
CA SER A 311 20.36 -5.41 -43.78
C SER A 311 19.86 -6.14 -45.01
N MET A 312 18.71 -5.67 -45.53
CA MET A 312 18.18 -6.11 -46.81
C MET A 312 19.13 -5.63 -47.89
N THR A 313 19.98 -6.55 -48.36
CA THR A 313 20.69 -6.46 -49.65
C THR A 313 19.74 -6.80 -50.79
#